data_AF-A0A2R6MHR5-F1
#
_entry.id   AF-A0A2R6MHR5-F1
#
_cell.length_a   1.000
_cell.length_b   1.000
_cell.length_c   1.000
_cell.angle_alpha   90.00
_cell.angle_beta   90.00
_cell.angle_gamma   90.00
#
_symmetry.space_group_name_H-M   'P 1'
#
loop_
_entity.id
_entity.type
_entity.pdbx_description
1 polymer ?
#
loop_
_entity_poly.entity_id
_entity_poly.type
_entity_poly.pdbx_seq_one_letter_code
_entity_poly.pdbx_strand_id
1 'polypeptide(L)' 'GRVEAVFEGEESAVEAMVEWCHTGSDAASVERIEVEYDDPEGESGFEIRR' A
#
# COMPACT_ATOMS: atom_id res chain seq x y z
N GLY A 1 12.83 -5.82 7.36
CA GLY A 1 12.86 -5.28 5.98
C GLY A 1 11.74 -4.27 5.86
N ARG A 2 11.82 -3.33 4.90
CA ARG A 2 10.72 -2.42 4.59
C ARG A 2 10.05 -2.86 3.30
N VAL A 3 8.74 -2.70 3.23
CA VAL A 3 7.94 -2.89 2.00
C VAL A 3 7.38 -1.53 1.62
N GLU A 4 7.38 -1.24 0.33
CA GLU A 4 6.75 -0.06 -0.27
C GLU A 4 5.71 -0.55 -1.28
N ALA A 5 4.53 0.05 -1.26
CA ALA A 5 3.42 -0.29 -2.15
C ALA A 5 2.72 1.00 -2.57
N VAL A 6 2.36 1.08 -3.86
CA VAL A 6 1.58 2.18 -4.44
C VAL A 6 0.23 1.63 -4.86
N PHE A 7 -0.83 2.36 -4.52
CA PHE A 7 -2.20 2.01 -4.88
C PHE A 7 -2.84 3.20 -5.59
N GLU A 8 -3.35 2.97 -6.79
CA GLU A 8 -4.09 3.97 -7.56
C GLU A 8 -5.51 3.44 -7.83
N GLY A 9 -6.53 4.27 -7.61
CA GLY A 9 -7.92 3.86 -7.83
C GLY A 9 -8.93 4.81 -7.20
N GLU A 10 -10.18 4.35 -7.09
CA GLU A 10 -11.21 5.06 -6.34
C GLU A 10 -10.77 5.23 -4.87
N GLU A 11 -10.99 6.42 -4.30
CA GLU A 11 -10.55 6.79 -2.95
C GLU A 11 -10.93 5.72 -1.90
N SER A 12 -12.18 5.25 -1.92
CA SER A 12 -12.68 4.23 -0.99
C SER A 12 -11.97 2.87 -1.13
N ALA A 13 -11.51 2.53 -2.34
CA ALA A 13 -10.74 1.32 -2.58
C ALA A 13 -9.30 1.47 -2.08
N VAL A 14 -8.69 2.63 -2.29
CA VAL A 14 -7.34 2.95 -1.77
C VAL A 14 -7.35 2.96 -0.25
N GLU A 15 -8.32 3.62 0.38
CA GLU A 15 -8.48 3.63 1.84
C GLU A 15 -8.61 2.22 2.43
N ALA A 16 -9.41 1.35 1.80
CA ALA A 16 -9.56 -0.03 2.25
C ALA A 16 -8.23 -0.83 2.19
N MET A 17 -7.39 -0.56 1.18
CA MET A 17 -6.07 -1.18 1.07
C MET A 17 -5.10 -0.66 2.12
N VAL A 18 -5.13 0.64 2.40
CA VAL A 18 -4.31 1.26 3.47
C VAL A 18 -4.69 0.68 4.84
N GLU A 19 -5.98 0.58 5.14
CA GLU A 19 -6.47 -0.05 6.38
C GLU A 19 -6.05 -1.52 6.52
N TRP A 20 -6.03 -2.26 5.40
CA TRP A 20 -5.52 -3.63 5.41
C TRP A 20 -4.02 -3.67 5.74
N CYS A 21 -3.22 -2.74 5.19
CA CYS A 21 -1.80 -2.62 5.52
C CYS A 21 -1.57 -2.34 7.02
N HIS A 22 -2.48 -1.62 7.69
CA HIS A 22 -2.46 -1.41 9.14
C HIS A 22 -2.65 -2.67 9.98
N THR A 23 -3.41 -3.64 9.46
CA THR A 23 -3.54 -4.96 10.10
C THR A 23 -2.29 -5.80 9.86
N GLY A 24 -1.68 -5.65 8.67
CA GLY A 24 -0.56 -6.47 8.23
C GLY A 24 -0.98 -7.88 7.84
N SER A 25 -0.10 -8.62 7.16
CA SER A 25 -0.32 -10.05 6.90
C SER A 25 -0.12 -10.85 8.19
N ASP A 26 -0.82 -11.98 8.37
CA ASP A 26 -0.61 -12.88 9.54
C ASP A 26 0.87 -13.28 9.76
N ALA A 27 1.68 -13.27 8.72
CA ALA A 27 3.10 -13.60 8.75
C ALA A 27 4.03 -12.42 9.08
N ALA A 28 3.51 -11.21 9.30
CA ALA A 28 4.30 -10.00 9.51
C ALA A 28 3.80 -9.20 10.73
N SER A 29 4.71 -8.85 11.64
CA SER A 29 4.46 -7.79 12.64
C SER A 29 4.90 -6.45 12.08
N VAL A 30 3.96 -5.51 11.98
CA VAL A 30 4.21 -4.16 11.48
C VAL A 30 4.42 -3.21 12.66
N GLU A 31 5.58 -2.54 12.70
CA GLU A 31 5.95 -1.61 13.79
C GLU A 31 5.61 -0.15 13.46
N ARG A 32 5.61 0.22 12.17
CA ARG A 32 5.35 1.58 11.69
C ARG A 32 4.79 1.53 10.27
N ILE A 33 3.82 2.41 10.00
CA ILE A 33 3.28 2.68 8.66
C ILE A 33 3.36 4.18 8.41
N GLU A 34 3.72 4.54 7.19
CA GLU A 34 3.78 5.90 6.67
C GLU A 34 2.95 5.91 5.38
N VAL A 35 2.03 6.87 5.26
CA VAL A 35 1.09 6.98 4.12
C VAL A 35 1.22 8.39 3.54
N GLU A 36 1.39 8.47 2.22
CA GLU A 36 1.42 9.71 1.45
C GLU A 36 0.43 9.59 0.29
N TYR A 37 -0.34 10.65 0.04
CA TYR A 37 -1.32 10.72 -1.06
C TYR A 37 -0.82 11.71 -2.11
N ASP A 38 -0.88 11.31 -3.38
CA ASP A 38 -0.47 12.13 -4.52
C ASP A 38 -1.43 11.91 -5.72
N ASP A 39 -1.24 12.67 -6.79
CA ASP A 39 -1.99 12.48 -8.04
C ASP A 39 -1.61 11.15 -8.72
N PRO A 40 -2.54 10.43 -9.37
CA PRO A 40 -2.24 9.15 -10.02
C PRO A 40 -1.25 9.31 -11.17
N GLU A 41 -0.20 8.49 -11.18
CA GLU A 41 0.87 8.53 -12.19
C GLU A 41 0.59 7.59 -13.37
N GLY A 42 -0.45 6.75 -13.27
CA GLY A 42 -0.86 5.82 -14.32
C GLY A 42 -0.15 4.47 -14.23
N GLU A 43 0.20 4.06 -13.02
CA GLU A 43 0.84 2.78 -12.75
C GLU A 43 -0.07 1.63 -13.23
N SER A 44 0.52 0.65 -13.93
CA SER A 44 -0.22 -0.47 -14.48
C SER A 44 0.50 -1.80 -14.29
N GLY A 45 -0.26 -2.81 -13.85
CA GLY A 45 0.28 -4.12 -13.52
C GLY A 45 0.73 -4.22 -12.05
N PHE A 46 1.55 -5.23 -11.76
CA PHE A 46 2.10 -5.46 -10.44
C PHE A 46 3.56 -5.87 -10.59
N GLU A 47 4.46 -5.15 -9.93
CA GLU A 47 5.89 -5.39 -9.98
C GLU A 47 6.47 -5.61 -8.58
N ILE A 48 7.28 -6.66 -8.42
CA ILE A 48 8.03 -6.91 -7.19
C ILE A 48 9.48 -6.52 -7.43
N ARG A 49 9.96 -5.49 -6.74
CA ARG A 49 11.39 -5.16 -6.65
C ARG A 49 11.98 -5.71 -5.35
N ARG A 50 13.19 -6.26 -5.42
CA ARG A 50 13.91 -6.83 -4.26
C ARG A 50 14.94 -5.87 -3.71
#